data_AF-A0AA39HZQ9-F1
#
_entry.id   AF-A0AA39HZQ9-F1
#
_cell.length_a   1.000
_cell.length_b   1.000
_cell.length_c   1.000
_cell.angle_alpha   90.00
_cell.angle_beta   90.00
_cell.angle_gamma   90.00
#
_symmetry.space_group_name_H-M   'P 1'
#
loop_
_entity.id
_entity.type
_entity.pdbx_description
1 polymer ?
#
loop_
_entity_poly.entity_id
_entity_poly.type
_entity_poly.pdbx_seq_one_letter_code
_entity_poly.pdbx_strand_id
1 'polypeptide(L)'
;MMLRVIVISFVVAYVHSCTPLAPPADDVTTIAPVPSPGSSPTPIVTGGPEDVSTKPNTPDTTTSTTTTTTTTTTTTTTTSTTATTTEPHISFGGKTFVVFRTPESQPRYDTKGSLLDNIMKYRNHEVLTLNDLAKNNPFEVSCDQGEQMCMCDKEFVHCNKPNLKGGNLGVRLECSNDGNCDVEGYLYDEKLGSAHYISCNKCPNEFDVDTSPPQKVILPTLEEQEKLPPIGTCDPPENVIHKLQIDYTDEVYNFVQAPHVKRCRYSVGDIIYYARKEDDGPNEGLIFGTGSCFSTADNKHFLAEGSIFVQQMCTDDECNLHATIEIPITTLTSTDTGKTYKYDDRKDAIAATKGIVKITRGECPPVN
;
A
#
# COMPACT_ATOMS: atom_id res chain seq x y z
N MET A 1 -30.91 -49.43 -2.60
CA MET A 1 -30.82 -48.22 -1.76
C MET A 1 -29.79 -47.30 -2.40
N MET A 2 -30.23 -46.26 -3.12
CA MET A 2 -29.36 -45.24 -3.71
C MET A 2 -29.48 -43.98 -2.86
N LEU A 3 -28.38 -43.57 -2.24
CA LEU A 3 -28.28 -42.37 -1.44
C LEU A 3 -28.03 -41.19 -2.38
N ARG A 4 -29.01 -40.31 -2.56
CA ARG A 4 -28.85 -39.03 -3.26
C ARG A 4 -28.26 -38.02 -2.29
N VAL A 5 -27.01 -37.61 -2.53
CA VAL A 5 -26.39 -36.47 -1.86
C VAL A 5 -26.94 -35.20 -2.51
N ILE A 6 -27.63 -34.38 -1.72
CA ILE A 6 -28.11 -33.05 -2.12
C ILE A 6 -27.03 -32.06 -1.71
N VAL A 7 -26.39 -31.43 -2.70
CA VAL A 7 -25.49 -30.29 -2.49
C VAL A 7 -26.36 -29.03 -2.51
N ILE A 8 -26.52 -28.38 -1.37
CA ILE A 8 -27.20 -27.08 -1.26
C ILE A 8 -26.13 -26.00 -1.37
N SER A 9 -26.13 -25.27 -2.48
CA SER A 9 -25.32 -24.06 -2.66
C SER A 9 -26.13 -22.86 -2.14
N PHE A 10 -25.61 -22.17 -1.13
CA PHE A 10 -26.18 -20.91 -0.65
C PHE A 10 -25.66 -19.76 -1.52
N VAL A 11 -26.54 -19.19 -2.34
CA VAL A 11 -26.31 -17.90 -3.01
C VAL A 11 -26.83 -16.82 -2.05
N VAL A 12 -25.94 -16.05 -1.46
CA VAL A 12 -26.29 -14.85 -0.68
C VAL A 12 -26.42 -13.69 -1.67
N ALA A 13 -27.66 -13.35 -2.04
CA ALA A 13 -27.95 -12.17 -2.85
C ALA A 13 -27.92 -10.91 -1.96
N TYR A 14 -26.90 -10.07 -2.13
CA TYR A 14 -26.84 -8.73 -1.55
C TYR A 14 -27.70 -7.80 -2.41
N VAL A 15 -28.90 -7.45 -1.94
CA VAL A 15 -29.78 -6.49 -2.63
C VAL A 15 -29.45 -5.08 -2.13
N HIS A 16 -28.68 -4.31 -2.91
CA HIS A 16 -28.53 -2.88 -2.72
C HIS A 16 -29.77 -2.16 -3.27
N SER A 17 -30.67 -1.75 -2.39
CA SER A 17 -31.78 -0.84 -2.71
C SER A 17 -31.26 0.60 -2.84
N CYS A 18 -31.01 1.06 -4.07
CA CYS A 18 -30.76 2.47 -4.35
C CYS A 18 -32.08 3.24 -4.37
N THR A 19 -32.28 4.15 -3.42
CA THR A 19 -33.28 5.22 -3.53
C THR A 19 -32.59 6.48 -4.04
N PRO A 20 -33.05 7.11 -5.13
CA PRO A 20 -32.45 8.34 -5.61
C PRO A 20 -32.87 9.51 -4.71
N LEU A 21 -31.89 10.11 -4.04
CA LEU A 21 -32.04 11.42 -3.39
C LEU A 21 -32.11 12.50 -4.47
N ALA A 22 -33.17 13.32 -4.41
CA ALA A 22 -33.33 14.48 -5.27
C ALA A 22 -32.24 15.53 -4.99
N PRO A 23 -31.73 16.24 -6.02
CA PRO A 23 -30.75 17.29 -5.83
C PRO A 23 -31.37 18.51 -5.12
N PRO A 24 -30.64 19.17 -4.20
CA PRO A 24 -31.08 20.43 -3.62
C PRO A 24 -31.03 21.55 -4.66
N ALA A 25 -31.97 22.49 -4.53
CA ALA A 25 -32.11 23.66 -5.39
C ALA A 25 -30.92 24.61 -5.24
N ASP A 26 -30.35 25.04 -6.36
CA ASP A 26 -29.32 26.07 -6.46
C ASP A 26 -29.90 27.43 -6.05
N ASP A 27 -29.38 27.99 -4.95
CA ASP A 27 -29.57 29.39 -4.59
C ASP A 27 -28.36 30.20 -5.11
N VAL A 28 -28.61 30.95 -6.18
CA VAL A 28 -27.61 31.78 -6.88
C VAL A 28 -27.43 33.07 -6.10
N THR A 29 -26.33 33.19 -5.35
CA THR A 29 -25.89 34.47 -4.79
C THR A 29 -24.68 35.03 -5.55
N THR A 30 -24.91 36.20 -6.14
CA THR A 30 -24.00 37.03 -6.92
C THR A 30 -22.78 37.50 -6.11
N ILE A 31 -21.56 37.20 -6.57
CA ILE A 31 -20.31 37.76 -6.03
C ILE A 31 -19.80 38.85 -6.98
N ALA A 32 -19.62 40.06 -6.44
CA ALA A 32 -19.02 41.21 -7.10
C ALA A 32 -17.48 41.11 -7.18
N PRO A 33 -16.83 41.78 -8.14
CA PRO A 33 -15.39 41.62 -8.38
C PRO A 33 -14.52 42.40 -7.39
N VAL A 34 -13.47 41.73 -6.90
CA VAL A 34 -12.41 42.33 -6.08
C VAL A 34 -11.35 43.00 -6.98
N PRO A 35 -10.90 44.22 -6.68
CA PRO A 35 -9.83 44.88 -7.42
C PRO A 35 -8.44 44.42 -6.94
N SER A 36 -7.55 44.24 -7.92
CA SER A 36 -6.12 44.00 -7.73
C SER A 36 -5.40 45.28 -7.29
N PRO A 37 -4.34 45.17 -6.47
CA PRO A 37 -3.20 46.06 -6.67
C PRO A 37 -1.88 45.28 -6.72
N GLY A 38 -1.13 45.53 -7.78
CA GLY A 38 0.30 45.27 -7.80
C GLY A 38 1.07 46.35 -7.04
N SER A 39 2.27 46.02 -6.56
CA SER A 39 3.54 46.69 -6.88
C SER A 39 4.63 46.29 -5.88
N SER A 40 5.80 46.03 -6.44
CA SER A 40 7.08 45.76 -5.77
C SER A 40 7.64 47.04 -5.14
N PRO A 41 8.53 46.93 -4.14
CA PRO A 41 9.80 47.63 -4.32
C PRO A 41 11.07 46.89 -3.85
N THR A 42 12.15 47.34 -4.49
CA THR A 42 13.59 47.08 -4.43
C THR A 42 14.23 47.34 -3.04
N PRO A 43 15.40 46.73 -2.71
CA PRO A 43 16.01 46.85 -1.39
C PRO A 43 16.83 48.13 -1.20
N ILE A 44 16.88 48.61 0.04
CA ILE A 44 17.72 49.74 0.49
C ILE A 44 18.94 49.19 1.24
N VAL A 45 20.12 49.59 0.78
CA VAL A 45 21.42 49.46 1.43
C VAL A 45 21.67 50.74 2.24
N THR A 46 22.02 50.62 3.52
CA THR A 46 22.78 51.65 4.26
C THR A 46 23.64 50.98 5.32
N GLY A 47 24.92 51.32 5.34
CA GLY A 47 25.92 50.80 6.27
C GLY A 47 26.26 51.73 7.43
N GLY A 48 26.85 51.11 8.47
CA GLY A 48 27.82 51.62 9.45
C GLY A 48 27.34 52.66 10.49
N PRO A 49 28.13 52.94 11.56
CA PRO A 49 29.41 52.32 11.97
C PRO A 49 29.51 51.93 13.48
N GLU A 50 30.60 51.23 13.78
CA GLU A 50 31.46 51.26 14.99
C GLU A 50 30.85 51.36 16.39
N ASP A 51 31.19 50.37 17.25
CA ASP A 51 31.72 50.72 18.57
C ASP A 51 32.79 49.70 19.04
N VAL A 52 33.88 50.27 19.57
CA VAL A 52 35.11 49.63 20.00
C VAL A 52 35.05 49.48 21.51
N SER A 53 35.25 48.27 22.04
CA SER A 53 35.55 48.09 23.46
C SER A 53 36.60 47.01 23.68
N THR A 54 37.77 47.46 24.11
CA THR A 54 38.96 46.69 24.49
C THR A 54 38.98 46.41 26.00
N LYS A 55 39.20 45.15 26.43
CA LYS A 55 40.03 44.76 27.60
C LYS A 55 40.14 43.22 27.78
N PRO A 56 41.06 42.69 28.64
CA PRO A 56 42.40 42.25 28.26
C PRO A 56 42.66 40.73 28.40
N ASN A 57 43.76 40.31 27.78
CA ASN A 57 44.29 38.95 27.64
C ASN A 57 44.62 38.22 28.95
N THR A 58 44.22 36.95 29.00
CA THR A 58 44.79 35.90 29.86
C THR A 58 45.49 34.87 28.94
N PRO A 59 46.73 34.45 29.21
CA PRO A 59 47.42 33.49 28.35
C PRO A 59 47.05 32.05 28.74
N ASP A 60 46.16 31.43 27.96
CA ASP A 60 45.91 29.99 28.05
C ASP A 60 46.94 29.22 27.20
N THR A 61 47.68 28.34 27.86
CA THR A 61 48.65 27.44 27.24
C THR A 61 47.89 26.27 26.63
N THR A 62 47.72 26.27 25.30
CA THR A 62 47.08 25.16 24.59
C THR A 62 48.15 24.19 24.06
N THR A 63 48.20 22.98 24.61
CA THR A 63 48.98 21.86 24.08
C THR A 63 48.24 21.29 22.88
N SER A 64 48.74 21.51 21.66
CA SER A 64 48.21 20.87 20.45
C SER A 64 48.76 19.46 20.29
N THR A 65 47.91 18.45 20.49
CA THR A 65 48.18 17.07 20.12
C THR A 65 47.81 16.87 18.65
N THR A 66 48.81 16.67 17.79
CA THR A 66 48.61 16.40 16.36
C THR A 66 48.24 14.92 16.16
N THR A 67 46.96 14.62 15.99
CA THR A 67 46.50 13.29 15.57
C THR A 67 46.77 13.11 14.08
N THR A 68 47.67 12.19 13.74
CA THR A 68 47.95 11.82 12.34
C THR A 68 46.90 10.82 11.89
N THR A 69 45.94 11.25 11.07
CA THR A 69 44.92 10.39 10.47
C THR A 69 45.50 9.73 9.22
N THR A 70 45.78 8.43 9.29
CA THR A 70 46.19 7.63 8.13
C THR A 70 44.96 7.30 7.28
N THR A 71 44.80 7.97 6.14
CA THR A 71 43.77 7.63 5.16
C THR A 71 44.24 6.45 4.31
N THR A 72 43.71 5.26 4.59
CA THR A 72 43.92 4.08 3.73
C THR A 72 42.96 4.14 2.55
N THR A 73 43.47 4.47 1.37
CA THR A 73 42.71 4.44 0.11
C THR A 73 42.59 3.00 -0.38
N THR A 74 41.50 2.31 -0.03
CA THR A 74 41.15 1.01 -0.61
C THR A 74 40.63 1.24 -2.02
N THR A 75 41.42 0.88 -3.03
CA THR A 75 41.00 0.94 -4.43
C THR A 75 40.23 -0.34 -4.75
N THR A 76 38.90 -0.27 -4.69
CA THR A 76 38.03 -1.38 -5.10
C THR A 76 37.94 -1.41 -6.61
N THR A 77 38.66 -2.33 -7.26
CA THR A 77 38.53 -2.59 -8.70
C THR A 77 37.17 -3.23 -8.97
N THR A 78 36.19 -2.43 -9.40
CA THR A 78 34.89 -2.92 -9.84
C THR A 78 35.04 -3.50 -11.23
N THR A 79 35.20 -4.82 -11.33
CA THR A 79 35.08 -5.53 -12.60
C THR A 79 33.62 -5.42 -13.05
N SER A 80 33.34 -4.50 -13.98
CA SER A 80 32.04 -4.42 -14.65
C SER A 80 31.91 -5.62 -15.57
N THR A 81 31.33 -6.70 -15.06
CA THR A 81 30.83 -7.79 -15.90
C THR A 81 29.61 -7.23 -16.60
N THR A 82 29.71 -6.98 -17.91
CA THR A 82 28.54 -6.70 -18.75
C THR A 82 27.67 -7.95 -18.72
N ALA A 83 26.71 -7.98 -17.80
CA ALA A 83 25.71 -9.03 -17.76
C ALA A 83 24.89 -8.89 -19.04
N THR A 84 24.95 -9.89 -19.90
CA THR A 84 24.01 -10.04 -21.00
C THR A 84 22.64 -10.24 -20.36
N THR A 85 21.87 -9.16 -20.22
CA THR A 85 20.46 -9.21 -19.84
C THR A 85 19.72 -9.87 -20.99
N THR A 86 19.60 -11.20 -20.93
CA THR A 86 18.54 -11.89 -21.64
C THR A 86 17.26 -11.32 -21.08
N GLU A 87 16.52 -10.53 -21.87
CA GLU A 87 15.21 -10.05 -21.46
C GLU A 87 14.41 -11.27 -20.95
N PRO A 88 13.86 -11.21 -19.74
CA PRO A 88 13.07 -12.30 -19.23
C PRO A 88 11.87 -12.50 -20.14
N HIS A 89 11.90 -13.59 -20.92
CA HIS A 89 10.83 -13.90 -21.85
C HIS A 89 9.65 -14.47 -21.05
N ILE A 90 8.72 -13.61 -20.66
CA ILE A 90 7.48 -14.02 -20.01
C ILE A 90 6.62 -14.74 -21.07
N SER A 91 6.32 -16.01 -20.84
CA SER A 91 5.45 -16.78 -21.73
C SER A 91 4.00 -16.60 -21.29
N PHE A 92 3.21 -15.90 -22.11
CA PHE A 92 1.82 -15.58 -21.78
C PHE A 92 0.83 -16.73 -21.91
N GLY A 93 1.07 -17.68 -22.82
CA GLY A 93 0.24 -18.89 -22.96
C GLY A 93 -1.27 -18.67 -23.11
N GLY A 94 -1.71 -17.45 -23.45
CA GLY A 94 -3.11 -17.04 -23.53
C GLY A 94 -3.88 -16.94 -22.21
N LYS A 95 -3.23 -17.21 -21.07
CA LYS A 95 -3.88 -17.24 -19.75
C LYS A 95 -3.13 -16.50 -18.66
N THR A 96 -1.92 -16.05 -18.97
CA THR A 96 -1.04 -15.40 -18.02
C THR A 96 -1.11 -13.90 -18.20
N PHE A 97 -0.96 -13.17 -17.10
CA PHE A 97 -0.72 -11.74 -17.09
C PHE A 97 0.24 -11.39 -15.97
N VAL A 98 0.72 -10.15 -15.99
CA VAL A 98 1.77 -9.65 -15.11
C VAL A 98 1.25 -8.45 -14.36
N VAL A 99 1.55 -8.40 -13.07
CA VAL A 99 1.22 -7.26 -12.22
C VAL A 99 2.51 -6.67 -11.67
N PHE A 100 2.79 -5.40 -11.97
CA PHE A 100 3.96 -4.70 -11.45
C PHE A 100 3.73 -4.23 -10.02
N ARG A 101 4.62 -4.65 -9.14
CA ARG A 101 4.60 -4.35 -7.70
C ARG A 101 5.90 -3.67 -7.30
N THR A 102 5.87 -2.34 -7.33
CA THR A 102 6.95 -1.47 -6.87
C THR A 102 6.41 -0.54 -5.79
N PRO A 103 7.27 0.15 -5.04
CA PRO A 103 6.83 1.26 -4.19
C PRO A 103 6.06 2.37 -4.94
N GLU A 104 6.11 2.43 -6.28
CA GLU A 104 5.40 3.44 -7.08
C GLU A 104 4.16 2.90 -7.79
N SER A 105 3.96 1.58 -7.80
CA SER A 105 2.83 0.87 -8.41
C SER A 105 2.47 -0.34 -7.56
N GLN A 106 1.31 -0.30 -6.89
CA GLN A 106 0.86 -1.41 -6.05
C GLN A 106 -0.58 -1.83 -6.36
N PRO A 107 -0.79 -2.54 -7.47
CA PRO A 107 -2.07 -3.16 -7.72
C PRO A 107 -2.37 -4.19 -6.62
N ARG A 108 -3.63 -4.23 -6.20
CA ARG A 108 -4.17 -5.11 -5.17
C ARG A 108 -5.11 -6.13 -5.80
N TYR A 109 -5.08 -7.35 -5.29
CA TYR A 109 -5.92 -8.45 -5.78
C TYR A 109 -5.95 -9.59 -4.77
N ASP A 110 -7.00 -10.41 -4.83
CA ASP A 110 -7.11 -11.59 -3.97
C ASP A 110 -6.29 -12.76 -4.53
N THR A 111 -5.17 -13.05 -3.87
CA THR A 111 -4.27 -14.15 -4.23
C THR A 111 -4.80 -15.53 -3.87
N LYS A 112 -5.83 -15.61 -3.03
CA LYS A 112 -6.44 -16.87 -2.56
C LYS A 112 -7.72 -17.21 -3.32
N GLY A 113 -8.08 -16.39 -4.31
CA GLY A 113 -9.24 -16.62 -5.16
C GLY A 113 -9.12 -17.92 -5.96
N SER A 114 -10.27 -18.57 -6.19
CA SER A 114 -10.37 -19.81 -6.99
C SER A 114 -10.13 -19.61 -8.48
N LEU A 115 -9.74 -18.41 -8.94
CA LEU A 115 -9.56 -18.04 -10.34
C LEU A 115 -8.11 -18.15 -10.82
N LEU A 116 -7.15 -18.32 -9.90
CA LEU A 116 -5.73 -18.44 -10.20
C LEU A 116 -5.27 -19.90 -10.13
N ASP A 117 -4.57 -20.36 -11.17
CA ASP A 117 -3.87 -21.65 -11.18
C ASP A 117 -2.48 -21.53 -10.57
N ASN A 118 -1.79 -20.40 -10.79
CA ASN A 118 -0.42 -20.19 -10.34
C ASN A 118 -0.09 -18.71 -10.15
N ILE A 119 0.83 -18.42 -9.22
CA ILE A 119 1.44 -17.11 -9.02
C ILE A 119 2.95 -17.30 -8.89
N MET A 120 3.72 -16.76 -9.82
CA MET A 120 5.18 -16.68 -9.73
C MET A 120 5.59 -15.28 -9.33
N LYS A 121 6.49 -15.17 -8.35
CA LYS A 121 6.86 -13.89 -7.74
C LYS A 121 8.30 -13.53 -8.06
N TYR A 122 8.48 -12.28 -8.45
CA TYR A 122 9.78 -11.68 -8.74
C TYR A 122 9.94 -10.40 -7.90
N ARG A 123 11.10 -9.73 -8.02
CA ARG A 123 11.41 -8.57 -7.17
C ARG A 123 10.40 -7.45 -7.33
N ASN A 124 9.97 -7.16 -8.56
CA ASN A 124 9.12 -6.00 -8.85
C ASN A 124 7.85 -6.32 -9.64
N HIS A 125 7.55 -7.60 -9.86
CA HIS A 125 6.34 -8.03 -10.54
C HIS A 125 5.96 -9.44 -10.14
N GLU A 126 4.72 -9.79 -10.43
CA GLU A 126 4.18 -11.13 -10.29
C GLU A 126 3.60 -11.58 -11.62
N VAL A 127 3.79 -12.85 -11.94
CA VAL A 127 3.24 -13.51 -13.12
C VAL A 127 2.11 -14.43 -12.67
N LEU A 128 0.89 -14.08 -13.03
CA LEU A 128 -0.34 -14.75 -12.60
C LEU A 128 -0.91 -15.55 -13.76
N THR A 129 -1.31 -16.78 -13.51
CA THR A 129 -2.00 -17.62 -14.50
C THR A 129 -3.44 -17.84 -14.09
N LEU A 130 -4.37 -17.41 -14.93
CA LEU A 130 -5.81 -17.60 -14.74
C LEU A 130 -6.24 -19.01 -15.15
N ASN A 131 -7.22 -19.54 -14.44
CA ASN A 131 -7.87 -20.80 -14.79
C ASN A 131 -9.16 -20.58 -15.59
N ASP A 132 -9.78 -21.66 -16.06
CA ASP A 132 -10.95 -21.56 -16.94
C ASP A 132 -12.20 -20.95 -16.28
N LEU A 133 -12.26 -20.84 -14.94
CA LEU A 133 -13.35 -20.14 -14.26
C LEU A 133 -13.31 -18.63 -14.54
N ALA A 134 -12.14 -18.08 -14.86
CA ALA A 134 -11.95 -16.66 -15.18
C ALA A 134 -12.61 -16.24 -16.52
N LYS A 135 -13.14 -17.19 -17.31
CA LYS A 135 -13.94 -16.88 -18.51
C LYS A 135 -15.25 -16.18 -18.16
N ASN A 136 -15.86 -16.60 -17.05
CA ASN A 136 -17.18 -16.13 -16.62
C ASN A 136 -17.12 -15.31 -15.33
N ASN A 137 -15.98 -15.30 -14.65
CA ASN A 137 -15.80 -14.60 -13.38
C ASN A 137 -14.57 -13.69 -13.50
N PRO A 138 -14.71 -12.36 -13.48
CA PRO A 138 -13.55 -11.48 -13.53
C PRO A 138 -12.67 -11.68 -12.30
N PHE A 139 -11.37 -11.79 -12.54
CA PHE A 139 -10.37 -11.61 -11.52
C PHE A 139 -10.19 -10.11 -11.26
N GLU A 140 -10.48 -9.66 -10.04
CA GLU A 140 -10.48 -8.23 -9.74
C GLU A 140 -9.09 -7.74 -9.35
N VAL A 141 -8.63 -6.70 -10.05
CA VAL A 141 -7.43 -5.94 -9.71
C VAL A 141 -7.85 -4.50 -9.40
N SER A 142 -7.30 -3.91 -8.36
CA SER A 142 -7.58 -2.53 -7.96
C SER A 142 -6.30 -1.74 -7.72
N CYS A 143 -6.40 -0.42 -7.84
CA CYS A 143 -5.36 0.52 -7.42
C CYS A 143 -5.85 1.29 -6.19
N ASP A 144 -4.93 1.95 -5.51
CA ASP A 144 -5.31 2.81 -4.40
C ASP A 144 -6.15 4.00 -4.87
N GLN A 145 -6.96 4.57 -3.96
CA GLN A 145 -7.82 5.70 -4.30
C GLN A 145 -7.01 6.87 -4.86
N GLY A 146 -7.36 7.32 -6.08
CA GLY A 146 -6.70 8.41 -6.77
C GLY A 146 -5.54 7.98 -7.68
N GLU A 147 -5.09 6.73 -7.60
CA GLU A 147 -4.13 6.17 -8.56
C GLU A 147 -4.84 5.74 -9.86
N GLN A 148 -4.17 5.93 -11.00
CA GLN A 148 -4.68 5.46 -12.30
C GLN A 148 -4.15 4.07 -12.60
N MET A 149 -5.04 3.14 -12.93
CA MET A 149 -4.67 1.84 -13.50
C MET A 149 -4.05 2.05 -14.89
N CYS A 150 -2.97 1.33 -15.20
CA CYS A 150 -2.44 1.20 -16.55
C CYS A 150 -2.39 -0.26 -16.96
N MET A 151 -2.91 -0.56 -18.15
CA MET A 151 -2.84 -1.89 -18.75
C MET A 151 -2.07 -1.82 -20.06
N CYS A 152 -1.29 -2.85 -20.39
CA CYS A 152 -0.66 -2.99 -21.69
C CYS A 152 -0.89 -4.37 -22.30
N ASP A 153 -0.74 -4.43 -23.62
CA ASP A 153 -0.56 -5.66 -24.37
C ASP A 153 0.77 -6.35 -24.06
N LYS A 154 0.92 -7.60 -24.54
CA LYS A 154 2.09 -8.45 -24.29
C LYS A 154 3.40 -7.89 -24.86
N GLU A 155 3.33 -7.00 -25.84
CA GLU A 155 4.51 -6.32 -26.43
C GLU A 155 4.84 -4.98 -25.78
N PHE A 156 4.07 -4.51 -24.78
CA PHE A 156 4.18 -3.16 -24.20
C PHE A 156 3.97 -2.00 -25.19
N VAL A 157 3.41 -2.27 -26.36
CA VAL A 157 3.23 -1.26 -27.42
C VAL A 157 1.93 -0.49 -27.18
N HIS A 158 0.87 -1.19 -26.81
CA HIS A 158 -0.45 -0.60 -26.61
C HIS A 158 -0.79 -0.56 -25.14
N CYS A 159 -0.45 0.56 -24.50
CA CYS A 159 -0.79 0.83 -23.11
C CYS A 159 -1.96 1.83 -23.01
N ASN A 160 -2.93 1.56 -22.14
CA ASN A 160 -4.04 2.46 -21.84
C ASN A 160 -4.19 2.71 -20.34
N LYS A 161 -4.65 3.91 -19.98
CA LYS A 161 -5.03 4.27 -18.60
C LYS A 161 -6.55 4.44 -18.51
N PRO A 162 -7.32 3.35 -18.39
CA PRO A 162 -8.77 3.45 -18.34
C PRO A 162 -9.23 4.24 -17.11
N ASN A 163 -10.27 5.07 -17.28
CA ASN A 163 -10.89 5.75 -16.16
C ASN A 163 -11.91 4.83 -15.49
N LEU A 164 -11.51 4.17 -14.40
CA LEU A 164 -12.33 3.18 -13.71
C LEU A 164 -13.39 3.79 -12.76
N LYS A 165 -13.49 5.11 -12.63
CA LYS A 165 -14.44 5.81 -11.73
C LYS A 165 -14.56 5.21 -10.31
N GLY A 166 -13.45 4.71 -9.76
CA GLY A 166 -13.42 4.09 -8.43
C GLY A 166 -13.85 2.61 -8.39
N GLY A 167 -14.02 1.96 -9.55
CA GLY A 167 -14.22 0.52 -9.67
C GLY A 167 -12.93 -0.28 -9.82
N ASN A 168 -13.04 -1.59 -9.64
CA ASN A 168 -11.98 -2.55 -9.89
C ASN A 168 -11.90 -2.87 -11.40
N LEU A 169 -10.71 -3.18 -11.89
CA LEU A 169 -10.54 -3.79 -13.21
C LEU A 169 -10.86 -5.27 -13.10
N GLY A 170 -11.81 -5.74 -13.90
CA GLY A 170 -12.04 -7.17 -14.09
C GLY A 170 -11.11 -7.73 -15.16
N VAL A 171 -10.30 -8.73 -14.82
CA VAL A 171 -9.44 -9.45 -15.76
C VAL A 171 -10.09 -10.79 -16.09
N ARG A 172 -10.37 -11.06 -17.38
CA ARG A 172 -11.06 -12.28 -17.83
C ARG A 172 -10.26 -12.97 -18.94
N LEU A 173 -10.56 -14.26 -19.11
CA LEU A 173 -10.09 -15.03 -20.27
C LEU A 173 -11.12 -14.95 -21.40
N GLU A 174 -10.68 -14.47 -22.56
CA GLU A 174 -11.48 -14.51 -23.79
C GLU A 174 -10.89 -15.56 -24.74
N CYS A 175 -11.64 -16.64 -25.00
CA CYS A 175 -11.15 -17.73 -25.83
C CYS A 175 -11.94 -17.87 -27.13
N SER A 176 -11.25 -17.99 -28.25
CA SER A 176 -11.83 -18.30 -29.55
C SER A 176 -12.15 -19.80 -29.68
N ASN A 177 -12.95 -20.13 -30.70
CA ASN A 177 -13.42 -21.49 -30.97
C ASN A 177 -12.30 -22.49 -31.30
N ASP A 178 -11.13 -22.00 -31.71
CA ASP A 178 -9.92 -22.79 -31.96
C ASP A 178 -9.14 -23.13 -30.68
N GLY A 179 -9.60 -22.66 -29.52
CA GLY A 179 -9.01 -22.91 -28.21
C GLY A 179 -7.90 -21.92 -27.83
N ASN A 180 -7.61 -20.91 -28.67
CA ASN A 180 -6.71 -19.83 -28.31
C ASN A 180 -7.42 -18.90 -27.32
N CYS A 181 -6.75 -18.57 -26.22
CA CYS A 181 -7.26 -17.64 -25.22
C CYS A 181 -6.39 -16.38 -25.18
N ASP A 182 -6.98 -15.29 -24.72
CA ASP A 182 -6.30 -14.05 -24.43
C ASP A 182 -6.76 -13.47 -23.08
N VAL A 183 -5.95 -12.60 -22.50
CA VAL A 183 -6.25 -11.92 -21.23
C VAL A 183 -6.70 -10.49 -21.49
N GLU A 184 -7.94 -10.21 -21.08
CA GLU A 184 -8.65 -8.99 -21.42
C GLU A 184 -9.15 -8.28 -20.15
N GLY A 185 -9.06 -6.95 -20.17
CA GLY A 185 -9.52 -6.07 -19.09
C GLY A 185 -10.93 -5.56 -19.34
N TYR A 186 -11.71 -5.47 -18.26
CA TYR A 186 -13.12 -5.07 -18.28
C TYR A 186 -13.45 -4.08 -17.16
N LEU A 187 -14.34 -3.14 -17.46
CA LEU A 187 -15.09 -2.38 -16.45
C LEU A 187 -16.54 -2.87 -16.48
N TYR A 188 -16.95 -3.57 -15.42
CA TYR A 188 -18.18 -4.35 -15.42
C TYR A 188 -18.21 -5.37 -16.57
N ASP A 189 -19.02 -5.12 -17.61
CA ASP A 189 -19.11 -5.97 -18.81
C ASP A 189 -18.57 -5.26 -20.07
N GLU A 190 -18.06 -4.04 -19.95
CA GLU A 190 -17.42 -3.33 -21.05
C GLU A 190 -15.96 -3.74 -21.19
N LYS A 191 -15.60 -4.28 -22.35
CA LYS A 191 -14.21 -4.63 -22.69
C LYS A 191 -13.40 -3.36 -22.91
N LEU A 192 -12.31 -3.21 -22.14
CA LEU A 192 -11.37 -2.09 -22.22
C LEU A 192 -10.17 -2.38 -23.12
N GLY A 193 -9.85 -3.66 -23.35
CA GLY A 193 -8.72 -4.12 -24.16
C GLY A 193 -7.77 -5.03 -23.39
N SER A 194 -6.65 -5.38 -24.01
CA SER A 194 -5.72 -6.38 -23.50
C SER A 194 -5.10 -5.97 -22.16
N ALA A 195 -4.98 -6.94 -21.24
CA ALA A 195 -4.53 -6.71 -19.87
C ALA A 195 -3.38 -7.65 -19.47
N HIS A 196 -2.36 -7.76 -20.33
CA HIS A 196 -1.21 -8.64 -20.12
C HIS A 196 -0.24 -8.10 -19.09
N TYR A 197 -0.11 -6.78 -19.00
CA TYR A 197 0.64 -6.10 -17.95
C TYR A 197 -0.26 -5.10 -17.26
N ILE A 198 -0.28 -5.11 -15.94
CA ILE A 198 -1.10 -4.23 -15.11
C ILE A 198 -0.22 -3.55 -14.07
N SER A 199 -0.47 -2.27 -13.85
CA SER A 199 0.25 -1.43 -12.88
C SER A 199 -0.65 -0.28 -12.41
N CYS A 200 -0.26 0.37 -11.32
CA CYS A 200 -0.91 1.55 -10.80
C CYS A 200 0.00 2.77 -10.91
N ASN A 201 -0.59 3.93 -11.20
CA ASN A 201 0.04 5.24 -11.33
C ASN A 201 1.00 5.38 -12.54
N LYS A 202 2.07 4.60 -12.57
CA LYS A 202 3.01 4.48 -13.70
C LYS A 202 2.62 3.29 -14.57
N CYS A 203 2.84 3.41 -15.88
CA CYS A 203 2.59 2.32 -16.81
C CYS A 203 3.70 1.26 -16.79
N PRO A 204 3.38 0.02 -17.20
CA PRO A 204 4.34 -1.09 -17.27
C PRO A 204 5.62 -0.78 -18.06
N ASN A 205 5.53 0.01 -19.12
CA ASN A 205 6.67 0.43 -19.96
C ASN A 205 7.58 1.47 -19.30
N GLU A 206 7.23 1.95 -18.10
CA GLU A 206 8.04 2.86 -17.29
C GLU A 206 8.87 2.10 -16.22
N PHE A 207 8.80 0.76 -16.21
CA PHE A 207 9.54 -0.09 -15.29
C PHE A 207 10.55 -0.98 -16.01
N ASP A 208 11.72 -1.15 -15.41
CA ASP A 208 12.65 -2.21 -15.80
C ASP A 208 12.18 -3.53 -15.19
N VAL A 209 12.00 -4.58 -15.99
CA VAL A 209 11.59 -5.90 -15.48
C VAL A 209 12.75 -6.54 -14.71
N ASP A 210 12.55 -6.83 -13.42
CA ASP A 210 13.54 -7.52 -12.59
C ASP A 210 13.01 -8.90 -12.15
N THR A 211 13.50 -9.95 -12.81
CA THR A 211 13.20 -11.35 -12.48
C THR A 211 14.09 -11.94 -11.39
N SER A 212 14.81 -11.13 -10.64
CA SER A 212 15.43 -11.57 -9.40
C SER A 212 14.38 -12.13 -8.43
N PRO A 213 14.77 -13.05 -7.52
CA PRO A 213 13.89 -13.50 -6.45
C PRO A 213 13.32 -12.33 -5.64
N PRO A 214 12.09 -12.46 -5.09
CA PRO A 214 11.50 -11.45 -4.23
C PRO A 214 12.45 -11.09 -3.08
N GLN A 215 12.60 -9.79 -2.83
CA GLN A 215 13.41 -9.33 -1.71
C GLN A 215 12.60 -9.48 -0.42
N LYS A 216 13.21 -10.08 0.61
CA LYS A 216 12.65 -10.00 1.96
C LYS A 216 12.71 -8.54 2.39
N VAL A 217 11.54 -7.94 2.59
CA VAL A 217 11.45 -6.57 3.10
C VAL A 217 11.73 -6.59 4.60
N ILE A 218 12.80 -5.90 4.98
CA ILE A 218 13.11 -5.63 6.38
C ILE A 218 12.65 -4.19 6.62
N LEU A 219 11.53 -4.05 7.31
CA LEU A 219 11.02 -2.75 7.71
C LEU A 219 11.96 -2.14 8.76
N PRO A 220 12.52 -0.95 8.52
CA PRO A 220 13.37 -0.27 9.51
C PRO A 220 12.53 0.18 10.70
N THR A 221 13.12 0.86 11.68
CA THR A 221 12.31 1.50 12.72
C THR A 221 11.40 2.57 12.10
N LEU A 222 10.29 2.88 12.76
CA LEU A 222 9.35 3.90 12.30
C LEU A 222 10.06 5.26 12.12
N GLU A 223 10.92 5.64 13.06
CA GLU A 223 11.71 6.88 13.03
C GLU A 223 12.71 6.95 11.87
N GLU A 224 13.28 5.82 11.46
CA GLU A 224 14.14 5.73 10.29
C GLU A 224 13.34 5.82 8.99
N GLN A 225 12.17 5.17 8.93
CA GLN A 225 11.32 5.22 7.74
C GLN A 225 10.80 6.64 7.48
N GLU A 226 10.44 7.39 8.51
CA GLU A 226 9.97 8.77 8.36
C GLU A 226 11.05 9.75 7.86
N LYS A 227 12.33 9.37 7.94
CA LYS A 227 13.44 10.15 7.35
C LYS A 227 13.61 9.87 5.86
N LEU A 228 12.99 8.82 5.32
CA LEU A 228 13.04 8.52 3.89
C LEU A 228 12.15 9.49 3.12
N PRO A 229 12.52 9.84 1.88
CA PRO A 229 11.63 10.63 1.03
C PRO A 229 10.36 9.83 0.74
N PRO A 230 9.16 10.41 0.97
CA PRO A 230 7.92 9.75 0.59
C PRO A 230 7.79 9.67 -0.93
N ILE A 231 7.06 8.66 -1.39
CA ILE A 231 6.72 8.47 -2.79
C ILE A 231 5.41 9.20 -3.06
N GLY A 232 5.46 10.18 -3.96
CA GLY A 232 4.35 11.09 -4.21
C GLY A 232 4.15 12.09 -3.07
N THR A 233 2.95 12.66 -2.99
CA THR A 233 2.60 13.65 -1.96
C THR A 233 2.20 12.96 -0.65
N CYS A 234 2.89 13.31 0.44
CA CYS A 234 2.57 12.86 1.79
C CYS A 234 2.43 14.09 2.69
N ASP A 235 1.19 14.39 3.07
CA ASP A 235 0.85 15.44 4.03
C ASP A 235 0.13 14.78 5.23
N PRO A 236 0.86 14.30 6.24
CA PRO A 236 0.26 13.77 7.47
C PRO A 236 -0.57 14.84 8.18
N PRO A 237 -1.65 14.47 8.89
CA PRO A 237 -2.42 15.43 9.69
C PRO A 237 -1.55 16.02 10.82
N GLU A 238 -1.80 17.26 11.23
CA GLU A 238 -0.96 17.94 12.25
C GLU A 238 -1.03 17.27 13.63
N ASN A 239 -2.14 16.62 13.93
CA ASN A 239 -2.50 16.04 15.22
C ASN A 239 -2.47 14.50 15.20
N VAL A 240 -1.40 13.91 14.65
CA VAL A 240 -1.15 12.47 14.68
C VAL A 240 -1.03 11.98 16.12
N ILE A 241 -1.82 10.97 16.47
CA ILE A 241 -1.76 10.29 17.77
C ILE A 241 -1.21 8.87 17.66
N HIS A 242 -1.42 8.20 16.51
CA HIS A 242 -0.91 6.86 16.25
C HIS A 242 -0.33 6.76 14.85
N LYS A 243 0.68 5.91 14.71
CA LYS A 243 1.32 5.57 13.44
C LYS A 243 1.38 4.06 13.32
N LEU A 244 1.10 3.55 12.13
CA LEU A 244 1.13 2.13 11.81
C LEU A 244 2.05 1.90 10.63
N GLN A 245 3.08 1.08 10.83
CA GLN A 245 4.01 0.69 9.80
C GLN A 245 3.49 -0.56 9.07
N ILE A 246 3.51 -0.56 7.74
CA ILE A 246 3.00 -1.68 6.94
C ILE A 246 4.02 -2.09 5.89
N ASP A 247 4.25 -3.39 5.79
CA ASP A 247 4.98 -4.01 4.69
C ASP A 247 4.10 -3.97 3.43
N TYR A 248 4.48 -3.12 2.48
CA TYR A 248 3.71 -2.91 1.26
C TYR A 248 3.66 -4.15 0.34
N THR A 249 4.57 -5.12 0.56
CA THR A 249 4.60 -6.37 -0.20
C THR A 249 3.48 -7.33 0.18
N ASP A 250 2.73 -7.02 1.25
CA ASP A 250 1.44 -7.65 1.50
C ASP A 250 0.45 -7.31 0.38
N GLU A 251 0.05 -8.32 -0.38
CA GLU A 251 -0.81 -8.19 -1.58
C GLU A 251 -2.29 -8.12 -1.20
N VAL A 252 -2.61 -8.55 0.03
CA VAL A 252 -3.98 -8.52 0.57
C VAL A 252 -4.24 -7.20 1.30
N TYR A 253 -3.18 -6.44 1.62
CA TYR A 253 -3.31 -5.10 2.20
C TYR A 253 -4.09 -4.17 1.28
N ASN A 254 -5.30 -3.82 1.71
CA ASN A 254 -6.09 -2.73 1.15
C ASN A 254 -6.15 -1.61 2.18
N PHE A 255 -6.22 -0.36 1.72
CA PHE A 255 -6.39 0.80 2.58
C PHE A 255 -7.56 1.62 2.10
N VAL A 256 -8.55 1.79 2.97
CA VAL A 256 -9.65 2.72 2.73
C VAL A 256 -9.32 4.05 3.39
N GLN A 257 -9.18 5.09 2.58
CA GLN A 257 -8.91 6.45 3.05
C GLN A 257 -10.10 6.97 3.86
N ALA A 258 -9.82 7.43 5.07
CA ALA A 258 -10.77 8.14 5.93
C ALA A 258 -10.29 9.58 6.18
N PRO A 259 -11.17 10.53 6.55
CA PRO A 259 -10.78 11.94 6.74
C PRO A 259 -9.64 12.18 7.74
N HIS A 260 -9.53 11.34 8.78
CA HIS A 260 -8.53 11.48 9.85
C HIS A 260 -7.39 10.47 9.76
N VAL A 261 -7.31 9.73 8.66
CA VAL A 261 -6.32 8.67 8.47
C VAL A 261 -5.58 8.95 7.18
N LYS A 262 -4.27 9.21 7.24
CA LYS A 262 -3.47 9.47 6.04
C LYS A 262 -2.46 8.35 5.86
N ARG A 263 -2.40 7.78 4.66
CA ARG A 263 -1.31 6.88 4.28
C ARG A 263 -0.22 7.64 3.55
N CYS A 264 1.02 7.39 3.91
CA CYS A 264 2.19 7.80 3.15
C CYS A 264 3.02 6.59 2.76
N ARG A 265 3.45 6.59 1.51
CA ARG A 265 4.23 5.50 0.92
C ARG A 265 5.70 5.84 0.91
N TYR A 266 6.54 4.86 1.23
CA TYR A 266 7.99 4.96 1.21
C TYR A 266 8.59 3.77 0.45
N SER A 267 9.87 3.84 0.12
CA SER A 267 10.56 2.79 -0.64
C SER A 267 10.59 1.43 0.05
N VAL A 268 10.35 1.37 1.36
CA VAL A 268 10.42 0.15 2.18
C VAL A 268 9.08 -0.28 2.76
N GLY A 269 8.06 0.58 2.77
CA GLY A 269 6.80 0.34 3.47
C GLY A 269 5.84 1.51 3.36
N ASP A 270 4.61 1.30 3.82
CA ASP A 270 3.66 2.38 4.05
C ASP A 270 3.67 2.76 5.55
N ILE A 271 3.42 4.03 5.86
CA ILE A 271 3.05 4.49 7.20
C ILE A 271 1.64 5.05 7.12
N ILE A 272 0.75 4.52 7.97
CA ILE A 272 -0.57 5.09 8.19
C ILE A 272 -0.54 5.97 9.44
N TYR A 273 -0.89 7.24 9.27
CA TYR A 273 -1.02 8.25 10.30
C TYR A 273 -2.48 8.37 10.70
N TYR A 274 -2.77 8.23 11.99
CA TYR A 274 -4.10 8.38 12.54
C TYR A 274 -4.15 9.63 13.43
N ALA A 275 -4.99 10.59 13.08
CA ALA A 275 -5.33 11.74 13.92
C ALA A 275 -6.53 11.43 14.79
N ARG A 276 -6.63 12.10 15.95
CA ARG A 276 -7.80 11.98 16.83
C ARG A 276 -9.04 12.51 16.11
N LYS A 277 -10.13 11.75 16.16
CA LYS A 277 -11.45 12.23 15.75
C LYS A 277 -12.06 13.05 16.89
N GLU A 278 -12.70 14.17 16.57
CA GLU A 278 -13.39 15.00 17.58
C GLU A 278 -14.70 14.35 18.07
N ASP A 279 -15.28 13.44 17.28
CA ASP A 279 -16.48 12.66 17.65
C ASP A 279 -16.14 11.24 18.13
N ASP A 280 -16.93 10.70 19.07
CA ASP A 280 -16.78 9.40 19.77
C ASP A 280 -16.87 8.11 18.88
N GLY A 281 -16.65 8.22 17.56
CA GLY A 281 -16.69 7.08 16.63
C GLY A 281 -15.31 6.51 16.32
N PRO A 282 -15.19 5.21 15.99
CA PRO A 282 -13.92 4.63 15.57
C PRO A 282 -13.39 5.30 14.30
N ASN A 283 -12.07 5.52 14.21
CA ASN A 283 -11.45 5.75 12.91
C ASN A 283 -11.20 4.37 12.29
N GLU A 284 -11.96 4.08 11.25
CA GLU A 284 -11.80 2.85 10.49
C GLU A 284 -10.65 3.01 9.49
N GLY A 285 -9.50 2.45 9.84
CA GLY A 285 -8.49 2.09 8.85
C GLY A 285 -8.77 0.67 8.40
N LEU A 286 -9.46 0.50 7.27
CA LEU A 286 -9.69 -0.85 6.77
C LEU A 286 -8.37 -1.41 6.25
N ILE A 287 -7.92 -2.53 6.82
CA ILE A 287 -6.67 -3.21 6.47
C ILE A 287 -6.91 -4.70 6.44
N PHE A 288 -7.17 -5.27 5.26
CA PHE A 288 -7.24 -6.73 5.10
C PHE A 288 -5.85 -7.35 5.14
N GLY A 289 -5.71 -8.48 5.82
CA GLY A 289 -4.41 -9.14 5.95
C GLY A 289 -4.58 -10.61 6.25
N THR A 290 -4.73 -11.42 5.20
CA THR A 290 -4.71 -12.88 5.37
C THR A 290 -3.28 -13.37 5.34
N GLY A 291 -2.82 -13.99 6.43
CA GLY A 291 -1.43 -14.42 6.58
C GLY A 291 -0.48 -13.28 6.97
N SER A 292 -1.04 -12.17 7.47
CA SER A 292 -0.26 -11.04 7.97
C SER A 292 0.04 -11.22 9.47
N CYS A 293 1.23 -10.79 9.87
CA CYS A 293 1.64 -10.73 11.27
C CYS A 293 1.46 -9.32 11.81
N PHE A 294 0.72 -9.19 12.89
CA PHE A 294 0.47 -7.95 13.59
C PHE A 294 1.37 -7.89 14.82
N SER A 295 2.09 -6.78 14.99
CA SER A 295 2.95 -6.56 16.15
C SER A 295 2.49 -5.34 16.93
N THR A 296 2.47 -5.47 18.25
CA THR A 296 2.10 -4.41 19.20
C THR A 296 3.34 -3.70 19.74
N ALA A 297 3.13 -2.52 20.34
CA ALA A 297 4.19 -1.73 20.99
C ALA A 297 4.87 -2.47 22.16
N ASP A 298 4.17 -3.43 22.79
CA ASP A 298 4.71 -4.29 23.84
C ASP A 298 5.30 -5.61 23.30
N ASN A 299 5.58 -5.67 22.00
CA ASN A 299 6.23 -6.79 21.32
C ASN A 299 5.45 -8.12 21.45
N LYS A 300 4.12 -8.05 21.42
CA LYS A 300 3.27 -9.21 21.19
C LYS A 300 2.99 -9.35 19.71
N HIS A 301 2.80 -10.58 19.27
CA HIS A 301 2.66 -10.92 17.86
C HIS A 301 1.43 -11.79 17.62
N PHE A 302 0.73 -11.49 16.53
CA PHE A 302 -0.51 -12.15 16.16
C PHE A 302 -0.52 -12.50 14.68
N LEU A 303 -0.75 -13.77 14.37
CA LEU A 303 -0.95 -14.24 13.00
C LEU A 303 -2.43 -14.20 12.66
N ALA A 304 -2.79 -13.52 11.59
CA ALA A 304 -4.16 -13.47 11.10
C ALA A 304 -4.42 -14.49 9.99
N GLU A 305 -5.55 -15.19 10.07
CA GLU A 305 -6.08 -15.98 8.97
C GLU A 305 -7.47 -15.42 8.61
N GLY A 306 -7.57 -14.70 7.50
CA GLY A 306 -8.78 -14.06 7.02
C GLY A 306 -8.65 -12.54 6.95
N SER A 307 -9.78 -11.85 7.03
CA SER A 307 -9.85 -10.40 6.94
C SER A 307 -9.92 -9.78 8.32
N ILE A 308 -8.80 -9.24 8.77
CA ILE A 308 -8.73 -8.39 9.97
C ILE A 308 -9.01 -6.94 9.58
N PHE A 309 -9.37 -6.13 10.55
CA PHE A 309 -9.59 -4.70 10.42
C PHE A 309 -8.72 -4.00 11.48
N VAL A 310 -8.13 -2.84 11.16
CA VAL A 310 -7.34 -2.10 12.16
C VAL A 310 -8.03 -0.78 12.48
N GLN A 311 -8.63 -0.75 13.67
CA GLN A 311 -9.42 0.38 14.10
C GLN A 311 -8.67 1.17 15.16
N GLN A 312 -8.76 2.49 15.06
CA GLN A 312 -8.43 3.34 16.19
C GLN A 312 -9.66 3.49 17.07
N MET A 313 -9.52 3.12 18.33
CA MET A 313 -10.55 3.33 19.35
C MET A 313 -10.02 4.34 20.36
N CYS A 314 -10.82 5.36 20.65
CA CYS A 314 -10.52 6.38 21.64
C CYS A 314 -11.51 6.28 22.80
N THR A 315 -10.99 6.32 24.02
CA THR A 315 -11.72 6.71 25.23
C THR A 315 -11.32 8.15 25.59
N ASP A 316 -12.02 8.75 26.55
CA ASP A 316 -11.83 10.15 26.98
C ASP A 316 -10.34 10.57 27.05
N ASP A 317 -9.50 9.71 27.62
CA ASP A 317 -8.07 10.02 27.87
C ASP A 317 -7.09 9.26 26.97
N GLU A 318 -7.51 8.21 26.25
CA GLU A 318 -6.58 7.30 25.59
C GLU A 318 -7.10 6.81 24.23
N CYS A 319 -6.27 6.90 23.19
CA CYS A 319 -6.56 6.26 21.92
C CYS A 319 -5.58 5.11 21.71
N ASN A 320 -6.00 4.05 21.02
CA ASN A 320 -5.15 2.92 20.67
C ASN A 320 -5.58 2.32 19.31
N LEU A 321 -4.63 1.69 18.63
CA LEU A 321 -4.91 0.84 17.47
C LEU A 321 -5.15 -0.61 17.91
N HIS A 322 -6.18 -1.22 17.36
CA HIS A 322 -6.60 -2.60 17.67
C HIS A 322 -6.91 -3.36 16.39
N ALA A 323 -6.73 -4.68 16.41
CA ALA A 323 -7.21 -5.56 15.37
C ALA A 323 -8.62 -6.05 15.74
N THR A 324 -9.57 -5.91 14.83
CA THR A 324 -10.93 -6.42 14.99
C THR A 324 -11.23 -7.55 14.01
N ILE A 325 -12.01 -8.52 14.49
CA ILE A 325 -12.51 -9.66 13.72
C ILE A 325 -13.97 -9.37 13.38
N GLU A 326 -14.22 -8.91 12.15
CA GLU A 326 -15.57 -8.56 11.67
C GLU A 326 -16.22 -9.69 10.84
N ILE A 327 -15.45 -10.70 10.44
CA ILE A 327 -15.94 -11.79 9.57
C ILE A 327 -15.82 -13.14 10.29
N PRO A 328 -16.89 -13.98 10.33
CA PRO A 328 -16.90 -15.26 11.05
C PRO A 328 -15.80 -16.27 10.70
N ILE A 329 -15.28 -16.23 9.47
CA ILE A 329 -14.22 -17.13 9.01
C ILE A 329 -12.82 -16.69 9.43
N THR A 330 -12.70 -15.50 10.03
CA THR A 330 -11.41 -14.92 10.37
C THR A 330 -10.96 -15.36 11.76
N THR A 331 -9.68 -15.71 11.88
CA THR A 331 -9.04 -16.02 13.15
C THR A 331 -7.84 -15.11 13.36
N LEU A 332 -7.52 -14.88 14.63
CA LEU A 332 -6.30 -14.21 15.03
C LEU A 332 -5.62 -15.07 16.10
N THR A 333 -4.38 -15.47 15.90
CA THR A 333 -3.66 -16.35 16.83
C THR A 333 -2.45 -15.64 17.40
N SER A 334 -2.41 -15.47 18.73
CA SER A 334 -1.22 -14.97 19.42
C SER A 334 -0.10 -16.01 19.29
N THR A 335 1.03 -15.62 18.72
CA THR A 335 2.19 -16.51 18.59
C THR A 335 2.92 -16.69 19.91
N ASP A 336 2.76 -15.74 20.85
CA ASP A 336 3.37 -15.79 22.18
C ASP A 336 2.68 -16.81 23.09
N THR A 337 1.36 -16.93 22.99
CA THR A 337 0.54 -17.75 23.90
C THR A 337 -0.11 -18.96 23.23
N GLY A 338 -0.18 -18.98 21.91
CA GLY A 338 -0.95 -19.96 21.14
C GLY A 338 -2.47 -19.76 21.22
N LYS A 339 -2.96 -18.72 21.92
CA LYS A 339 -4.39 -18.43 22.02
C LYS A 339 -4.91 -17.93 20.67
N THR A 340 -5.91 -18.63 20.14
CA THR A 340 -6.67 -18.22 18.96
C THR A 340 -7.96 -17.52 19.38
N TYR A 341 -8.21 -16.36 18.80
CA TYR A 341 -9.43 -15.57 18.90
C TYR A 341 -10.25 -15.75 17.62
N LYS A 342 -11.55 -15.96 17.77
CA LYS A 342 -12.52 -16.03 16.67
C LYS A 342 -13.50 -14.87 16.75
N TYR A 343 -14.43 -14.80 15.80
CA TYR A 343 -15.46 -13.75 15.75
C TYR A 343 -16.26 -13.59 17.06
N ASP A 344 -16.60 -14.70 17.72
CA ASP A 344 -17.31 -14.66 19.01
C ASP A 344 -16.44 -14.09 20.14
N ASP A 345 -15.11 -14.15 20.00
CA ASP A 345 -14.12 -13.62 20.94
C ASP A 345 -13.69 -12.18 20.60
N ARG A 346 -14.41 -11.46 19.72
CA ARG A 346 -13.97 -10.16 19.19
C ARG A 346 -13.56 -9.14 20.27
N LYS A 347 -14.26 -9.12 21.41
CA LYS A 347 -13.94 -8.21 22.53
C LYS A 347 -12.59 -8.55 23.18
N ASP A 348 -12.33 -9.85 23.35
CA ASP A 348 -11.07 -10.35 23.88
C ASP A 348 -9.92 -10.10 22.88
N ALA A 349 -10.19 -10.24 21.57
CA ALA A 349 -9.23 -9.94 20.52
C ALA A 349 -8.84 -8.45 20.51
N ILE A 350 -9.81 -7.53 20.62
CA ILE A 350 -9.58 -6.09 20.75
C ILE A 350 -8.67 -5.79 21.94
N ALA A 351 -9.01 -6.35 23.11
CA ALA A 351 -8.23 -6.12 24.32
C ALA A 351 -6.80 -6.68 24.20
N ALA A 352 -6.64 -7.85 23.59
CA ALA A 352 -5.35 -8.50 23.42
C ALA A 352 -4.43 -7.77 22.43
N THR A 353 -5.01 -7.12 21.42
CA THR A 353 -4.29 -6.44 20.34
C THR A 353 -4.18 -4.93 20.54
N LYS A 354 -4.36 -4.44 21.77
CA LYS A 354 -4.16 -3.03 22.09
C LYS A 354 -2.75 -2.58 21.71
N GLY A 355 -2.66 -1.50 20.94
CA GLY A 355 -1.40 -0.84 20.60
C GLY A 355 -0.65 -1.49 19.43
N ILE A 356 -1.35 -1.90 18.37
CA ILE A 356 -0.70 -2.34 17.13
C ILE A 356 0.13 -1.20 16.54
N VAL A 357 1.37 -1.50 16.14
CA VAL A 357 2.30 -0.54 15.54
C VAL A 357 2.87 -1.00 14.21
N LYS A 358 2.81 -2.30 13.89
CA LYS A 358 3.44 -2.86 12.70
C LYS A 358 2.65 -4.04 12.13
N ILE A 359 2.55 -4.11 10.80
CA ILE A 359 1.98 -5.23 10.05
C ILE A 359 2.99 -5.68 9.00
N THR A 360 3.35 -6.95 9.03
CA THR A 360 4.27 -7.57 8.08
C THR A 360 3.61 -8.76 7.41
N ARG A 361 4.07 -9.08 6.21
CA ARG A 361 3.62 -10.28 5.52
C ARG A 361 4.32 -11.53 6.06
N GLY A 362 3.57 -12.61 6.30
CA GLY A 362 4.12 -13.94 6.47
C GLY A 362 4.59 -14.25 7.90
N GLU A 363 5.91 -14.32 8.11
CA GLU A 363 6.52 -14.83 9.35
C GLU A 363 6.05 -14.05 10.60
N CYS A 364 5.71 -14.79 11.66
CA CYS A 364 5.22 -14.24 12.92
C CYS A 364 5.85 -14.99 14.11
N PRO A 365 6.73 -14.36 14.91
CA PRO A 365 7.15 -12.95 14.82
C PRO A 365 7.94 -12.66 13.53
N PRO A 366 7.92 -11.41 13.04
CA PRO A 366 8.72 -11.02 11.88
C PRO A 366 10.21 -11.11 12.21
N VAL A 367 11.02 -11.52 11.23
CA VAL A 367 12.48 -11.47 11.36
C VAL A 367 12.91 -10.01 11.23
N ASN A 368 13.51 -9.47 12.29
CA ASN A 368 14.10 -8.14 12.32
C ASN A 368 15.45 -8.08 11.60
#